data_AF-A0A928J2R5-F1
#
_entry.id   AF-A0A928J2R5-F1
#
_cell.length_a   1.000
_cell.length_b   1.000
_cell.length_c   1.000
_cell.angle_alpha   90.00
_cell.angle_beta   90.00
_cell.angle_gamma   90.00
#
_symmetry.space_group_name_H-M   'P 1'
#
loop_
_entity.id
_entity.type
_entity.pdbx_description
1 polymer ?
#
loop_
_entity_poly.entity_id
_entity_poly.type
_entity_poly.pdbx_seq_one_letter_code
_entity_poly.pdbx_strand_id
1 'polypeptide(L)'
;TMTYISPESGSFGALGHPISDADTGEIIKSSGGNLLDAEIVGVVKGERGLPGEIQGTVKDASGTGTIKTNSKYGVFGFVENVPLKDTVEIASKNQIQLGKALVVTDVAGGEPLPYSAEIMHVSHNADSNKGMVIKITDERLLGITGGIVQGMSGSPLVQNGKLIGAVTHVFVNDPTRGYGIFIENMLAEAKNIR
;
A
#
# COMPACT_ATOMS: atom_id res chain seq x y z
N THR A 1 3.12 3.33 -4.09
CA THR A 1 3.88 2.30 -3.35
C THR A 1 3.40 0.91 -3.69
N MET A 2 4.33 -0.01 -3.87
CA MET A 2 4.09 -1.41 -4.24
C MET A 2 3.57 -2.22 -3.04
N THR A 3 2.54 -3.05 -3.25
CA THR A 3 2.01 -3.97 -2.22
C THR A 3 2.53 -5.38 -2.40
N TYR A 4 2.45 -5.92 -3.62
CA TYR A 4 2.89 -7.29 -3.89
C TYR A 4 3.33 -7.43 -5.33
N ILE A 5 4.17 -8.43 -5.56
CA ILE A 5 4.51 -8.97 -6.87
C ILE A 5 4.24 -10.47 -6.82
N SER A 6 3.49 -10.98 -7.78
CA SER A 6 3.25 -12.41 -7.94
C SER A 6 4.51 -13.07 -8.51
N PRO A 7 5.11 -14.06 -7.82
CA PRO A 7 6.30 -14.73 -8.31
C PRO A 7 6.04 -15.58 -9.55
N GLU A 8 4.79 -16.04 -9.75
CA GLU A 8 4.42 -16.94 -10.85
C GLU A 8 4.20 -16.19 -12.17
N SER A 9 3.58 -15.01 -12.11
CA SER A 9 3.11 -14.26 -13.29
C SER A 9 3.82 -12.93 -13.50
N GLY A 10 4.59 -12.45 -12.52
CA GLY A 10 5.13 -11.09 -12.50
C GLY A 10 4.05 -10.00 -12.37
N SER A 11 2.79 -10.36 -12.14
CA SER A 11 1.72 -9.37 -11.94
C SER A 11 1.89 -8.69 -10.58
N PHE A 12 1.71 -7.38 -10.53
CA PHE A 12 1.79 -6.62 -9.29
C PHE A 12 0.49 -5.91 -8.93
N GLY A 13 0.36 -5.55 -7.66
CA GLY A 13 -0.64 -4.62 -7.15
C GLY A 13 -0.02 -3.54 -6.27
N ALA A 14 -0.50 -2.31 -6.42
CA ALA A 14 -0.01 -1.13 -5.72
C ALA A 14 -1.15 -0.23 -5.21
N LEU A 15 -0.84 0.63 -4.25
CA LEU A 15 -1.72 1.63 -3.59
C LEU A 15 -2.89 1.08 -2.76
N GLY A 16 -3.70 0.19 -3.31
CA GLY A 16 -4.95 -0.25 -2.68
C GLY A 16 -6.12 0.73 -2.82
N HIS A 17 -5.99 1.75 -3.67
CA HIS A 17 -7.02 2.74 -4.02
C HIS A 17 -6.73 3.31 -5.44
N PRO A 18 -7.70 3.97 -6.10
CA PRO A 18 -7.47 4.51 -7.43
C PRO A 18 -6.57 5.74 -7.39
N ILE A 19 -5.87 5.98 -8.50
CA ILE A 19 -5.33 7.31 -8.82
C ILE A 19 -6.47 8.13 -9.40
N SER A 20 -6.76 9.26 -8.76
CA SER A 20 -7.79 10.20 -9.22
C SER A 20 -7.15 11.48 -9.74
N ASP A 21 -7.83 12.11 -10.68
CA ASP A 21 -7.53 13.45 -11.14
C ASP A 21 -7.80 14.45 -10.00
N ALA A 22 -6.85 15.36 -9.76
CA ALA A 22 -6.90 16.25 -8.61
C ALA A 22 -7.99 17.32 -8.71
N ASP A 23 -8.40 17.69 -9.92
CA ASP A 23 -9.39 18.74 -10.17
C ASP A 23 -10.82 18.19 -10.13
N THR A 24 -11.01 16.99 -10.70
CA THR A 24 -12.34 16.38 -10.87
C THR A 24 -12.65 15.31 -9.82
N GLY A 25 -11.63 14.73 -9.18
CA GLY A 25 -11.76 13.58 -8.30
C GLY A 25 -12.09 12.27 -9.01
N GLU A 26 -12.27 12.29 -10.33
CA GLU A 26 -12.57 11.10 -11.13
C GLU A 26 -11.36 10.18 -11.23
N ILE A 27 -11.62 8.86 -11.27
CA ILE A 27 -10.56 7.88 -11.49
C ILE A 27 -9.95 8.13 -12.86
N ILE A 28 -8.63 8.32 -12.90
CA ILE A 28 -7.91 8.47 -14.16
C ILE A 28 -8.03 7.15 -14.94
N LYS A 29 -8.79 7.17 -16.03
CA LYS A 29 -8.94 6.04 -16.94
C LYS A 29 -7.65 5.88 -17.73
N SER A 30 -6.67 5.22 -17.14
CA SER A 30 -5.41 4.87 -17.80
C SER A 30 -5.58 3.57 -18.60
N SER A 31 -5.15 3.59 -19.86
CA SER A 31 -4.94 2.41 -20.70
C SER A 31 -3.47 1.96 -20.72
N GLY A 32 -2.63 2.52 -19.84
CA GLY A 32 -1.19 2.27 -19.82
C GLY A 32 -0.39 3.21 -18.92
N GLY A 33 0.83 2.81 -18.60
CA GLY A 33 1.79 3.60 -17.84
C GLY A 33 3.02 2.76 -17.53
N ASN A 34 4.07 3.40 -17.01
CA ASN A 34 5.29 2.70 -16.60
C ASN A 34 5.37 2.65 -15.08
N LEU A 35 5.81 1.51 -14.55
CA LEU A 35 6.28 1.42 -13.19
C LEU A 35 7.69 2.03 -13.15
N LEU A 36 7.94 2.97 -12.23
CA LEU A 36 9.22 3.65 -12.10
C LEU A 36 9.82 3.37 -10.73
N ASP A 37 11.14 3.29 -10.68
CA ASP A 37 11.88 3.21 -9.43
C ASP A 37 11.99 4.59 -8.80
N ALA A 38 11.67 4.67 -7.50
CA ALA A 38 11.73 5.89 -6.73
C ALA A 38 12.73 5.76 -5.59
N GLU A 39 13.34 6.87 -5.23
CA GLU A 39 14.21 7.02 -4.06
C GLU A 39 13.57 8.03 -3.10
N ILE A 40 13.52 7.69 -1.81
CA ILE A 40 13.01 8.60 -0.78
C ILE A 40 14.12 9.60 -0.44
N VAL A 41 13.82 10.88 -0.59
CA VAL A 41 14.74 11.99 -0.28
C VAL A 41 14.40 12.68 1.04
N GLY A 42 13.19 12.46 1.58
CA GLY A 42 12.76 13.07 2.83
C GLY A 42 11.38 12.63 3.26
N VAL A 43 11.01 13.06 4.48
CA VAL A 43 9.68 12.85 5.04
C VAL A 43 9.23 14.15 5.71
N VAL A 44 8.03 14.60 5.35
CA VAL A 44 7.29 15.61 6.11
C VAL A 44 6.43 14.89 7.12
N LYS A 45 6.65 15.18 8.41
CA LYS A 45 5.92 14.57 9.50
C LYS A 45 4.44 14.96 9.46
N GLY A 46 3.56 13.98 9.60
CA GLY A 46 2.12 14.18 9.71
C GLY A 46 1.71 14.57 11.12
N GLU A 47 0.75 15.47 11.22
CA GLU A 47 0.19 15.96 12.47
C GLU A 47 -1.34 15.95 12.40
N ARG A 48 -1.99 16.15 13.55
CA ARG A 48 -3.45 16.21 13.60
C ARG A 48 -3.94 17.37 12.72
N GLY A 49 -4.74 17.04 11.71
CA GLY A 49 -5.30 18.01 10.76
C GLY A 49 -4.40 18.33 9.56
N LEU A 50 -3.13 17.90 9.59
CA LEU A 50 -2.15 18.17 8.53
C LEU A 50 -1.51 16.84 8.08
N PRO A 51 -1.89 16.30 6.90
CA PRO A 51 -1.27 15.07 6.42
C PRO A 51 0.22 15.29 6.15
N GLY A 52 1.04 14.34 6.62
CA GLY A 52 2.45 14.29 6.23
C GLY A 52 2.63 13.63 4.88
N GLU A 53 3.86 13.56 4.41
CA GLU A 53 4.21 13.05 3.07
C GLU A 53 5.61 12.42 3.05
N ILE A 54 5.74 11.30 2.35
CA ILE A 54 7.04 10.79 1.90
C ILE A 54 7.43 11.52 0.63
N GLN A 55 8.56 12.22 0.66
CA GLN A 55 9.11 12.93 -0.48
C GLN A 55 10.07 12.00 -1.22
N GLY A 56 9.80 11.78 -2.50
CA GLY A 56 10.62 10.93 -3.35
C GLY A 56 10.99 11.59 -4.67
N THR A 57 12.06 11.09 -5.28
CA THR A 57 12.47 11.42 -6.64
C THR A 57 12.49 10.15 -7.50
N VAL A 58 12.33 10.32 -8.82
CA VAL A 58 12.52 9.22 -9.76
C VAL A 58 14.01 8.90 -9.83
N LYS A 59 14.37 7.65 -9.53
CA LYS A 59 15.76 7.17 -9.57
C LYS A 59 16.15 6.76 -10.98
N ASP A 60 15.26 6.04 -11.67
CA ASP A 60 15.43 5.63 -13.06
C ASP A 60 14.12 5.81 -13.83
N ALA A 61 14.22 6.47 -14.99
CA ALA A 61 13.11 6.71 -15.90
C ALA A 61 12.95 5.60 -16.97
N SER A 62 13.85 4.62 -17.01
CA SER A 62 13.78 3.48 -17.95
C SER A 62 12.52 2.64 -17.77
N GLY A 63 11.95 2.67 -16.57
CA GLY A 63 10.82 1.84 -16.17
C GLY A 63 11.23 0.43 -15.78
N THR A 64 10.48 -0.15 -14.84
CA THR A 64 10.68 -1.51 -14.30
C THR A 64 9.44 -2.39 -14.48
N GLY A 65 8.47 -1.93 -15.26
CA GLY A 65 7.21 -2.62 -15.51
C GLY A 65 6.18 -1.76 -16.22
N THR A 66 5.05 -2.36 -16.56
CA THR A 66 3.94 -1.71 -17.24
C THR A 66 2.69 -1.73 -16.36
N ILE A 67 2.04 -0.58 -16.23
CA ILE A 67 0.70 -0.43 -15.64
C ILE A 67 -0.34 -0.80 -16.70
N LYS A 68 -1.33 -1.62 -16.31
CA LYS A 68 -2.44 -2.06 -17.16
C LYS A 68 -3.78 -1.50 -16.72
N THR A 69 -3.98 -1.32 -15.42
CA THR A 69 -5.28 -0.91 -14.88
C THR A 69 -5.12 -0.04 -13.66
N ASN A 70 -5.91 1.03 -13.62
CA ASN A 70 -6.16 1.85 -12.44
C ASN A 70 -7.63 1.66 -12.04
N SER A 71 -7.89 1.11 -10.86
CA SER A 71 -9.24 0.82 -10.40
C SER A 71 -9.45 1.19 -8.93
N LYS A 72 -10.69 1.04 -8.46
CA LYS A 72 -11.03 1.36 -7.06
C LYS A 72 -10.25 0.53 -6.02
N TYR A 73 -9.62 -0.57 -6.44
CA TYR A 73 -8.84 -1.46 -5.57
C TYR A 73 -7.33 -1.26 -5.68
N GLY A 74 -6.85 -0.37 -6.55
CA GLY A 74 -5.42 -0.14 -6.73
C GLY A 74 -4.99 0.03 -8.18
N VAL A 75 -3.68 0.01 -8.37
CA VAL A 75 -3.03 0.02 -9.68
C VAL A 75 -2.37 -1.33 -9.90
N PHE A 76 -2.57 -1.89 -11.09
CA PHE A 76 -2.18 -3.25 -11.43
C PHE A 76 -1.47 -3.30 -12.77
N GLY A 77 -0.56 -4.25 -12.90
CA GLY A 77 0.28 -4.38 -14.08
C GLY A 77 1.26 -5.54 -13.96
N PHE A 78 2.35 -5.47 -14.72
CA PHE A 78 3.40 -6.48 -14.76
C PHE A 78 4.77 -5.85 -14.55
N VAL A 79 5.62 -6.47 -13.74
CA VAL A 79 7.04 -6.11 -13.66
C VAL A 79 7.83 -6.78 -14.77
N GLU A 80 8.92 -6.16 -15.21
CA GLU A 80 9.81 -6.78 -16.20
C GLU A 80 10.65 -7.90 -15.58
N ASN A 81 11.09 -7.71 -14.34
CA ASN A 81 11.91 -8.67 -13.61
C ASN A 81 11.28 -8.96 -12.25
N VAL A 82 10.98 -10.24 -11.99
CA VAL A 82 10.52 -10.68 -10.68
C VAL A 82 11.72 -10.75 -9.74
N PRO A 83 11.71 -10.04 -8.59
CA PRO A 83 12.79 -10.12 -7.62
C PRO A 83 12.93 -11.54 -7.06
N LEU A 84 14.16 -12.06 -7.01
CA LEU A 84 14.48 -13.28 -6.28
C LEU A 84 14.58 -12.96 -4.78
N LYS A 85 13.42 -12.79 -4.13
CA LYS A 85 13.30 -12.58 -2.68
C LYS A 85 12.38 -13.64 -2.07
N ASP A 86 12.49 -13.83 -0.75
CA ASP A 86 11.61 -14.73 -0.01
C ASP A 86 10.14 -14.35 -0.22
N THR A 87 9.33 -15.34 -0.56
CA THR A 87 7.89 -15.16 -0.79
C THR A 87 7.14 -15.30 0.52
N VAL A 88 5.97 -14.66 0.58
CA VAL A 88 5.08 -14.73 1.73
C VAL A 88 3.73 -15.29 1.29
N GLU A 89 3.12 -16.13 2.12
CA GLU A 89 1.77 -16.61 1.87
C GLU A 89 0.75 -15.46 2.02
N ILE A 90 -0.36 -15.56 1.31
CA ILE A 90 -1.51 -14.69 1.53
C ILE A 90 -2.43 -15.30 2.61
N ALA A 91 -3.11 -14.46 3.37
CA ALA A 91 -4.18 -14.88 4.26
C ALA A 91 -5.54 -14.53 3.66
N SER A 92 -6.51 -15.42 3.87
CA SER A 92 -7.90 -15.11 3.57
C SER A 92 -8.43 -14.06 4.52
N LYS A 93 -9.41 -13.25 4.09
CA LYS A 93 -10.04 -12.24 4.96
C LYS A 93 -10.60 -12.84 6.24
N ASN A 94 -11.06 -14.09 6.21
CA ASN A 94 -11.59 -14.80 7.39
C ASN A 94 -10.51 -15.19 8.42
N GLN A 95 -9.23 -15.15 8.03
CA GLN A 95 -8.10 -15.44 8.92
C GLN A 95 -7.59 -14.19 9.63
N ILE A 96 -8.06 -13.00 9.23
CA ILE A 96 -7.64 -11.72 9.81
C ILE A 96 -8.32 -11.54 11.17
N GLN A 97 -7.53 -11.20 12.17
CA GLN A 97 -7.98 -11.01 13.54
C GLN A 97 -7.65 -9.60 14.03
N LEU A 98 -8.42 -9.13 15.01
CA LEU A 98 -8.09 -7.91 15.74
C LEU A 98 -6.78 -8.10 16.53
N GLY A 99 -6.02 -7.02 16.68
CA GLY A 99 -4.75 -7.01 17.41
C GLY A 99 -3.53 -6.94 16.50
N LYS A 100 -2.41 -7.53 16.93
CA LYS A 100 -1.08 -7.27 16.35
C LYS A 100 -0.99 -7.59 14.86
N ALA A 101 -0.34 -6.70 14.13
CA ALA A 101 0.04 -6.82 12.74
C ALA A 101 1.33 -6.04 12.49
N LEU A 102 1.82 -6.11 11.25
CA LEU A 102 2.96 -5.35 10.77
C LEU A 102 2.56 -4.54 9.55
N VAL A 103 3.08 -3.32 9.45
CA VAL A 103 3.12 -2.54 8.21
C VAL A 103 4.55 -2.61 7.71
N VAL A 104 4.75 -3.04 6.47
CA VAL A 104 6.07 -3.06 5.82
C VAL A 104 6.17 -1.82 4.93
N THR A 105 7.14 -0.95 5.18
CA THR A 105 7.27 0.29 4.41
C THR A 105 8.70 0.83 4.44
N ASP A 106 9.07 1.66 3.47
CA ASP A 106 10.29 2.47 3.52
C ASP A 106 9.92 3.92 3.78
N VAL A 107 10.62 4.54 4.74
CA VAL A 107 10.46 5.94 5.15
C VAL A 107 11.82 6.63 5.33
N ALA A 108 12.92 5.96 4.97
CA ALA A 108 14.28 6.41 5.24
C ALA A 108 15.22 6.28 4.02
N GLY A 109 14.70 5.89 2.84
CA GLY A 109 15.50 5.79 1.61
C GLY A 109 16.34 4.53 1.55
N GLY A 110 15.76 3.39 1.97
CA GLY A 110 16.43 2.10 2.04
C GLY A 110 15.52 0.94 1.69
N GLU A 111 15.80 -0.23 2.25
CA GLU A 111 14.91 -1.38 2.11
C GLU A 111 13.67 -1.23 3.01
N PRO A 112 12.47 -1.64 2.56
CA PRO A 112 11.28 -1.62 3.39
C PRO A 112 11.46 -2.44 4.68
N LEU A 113 11.11 -1.85 5.82
CA LEU A 113 11.22 -2.49 7.13
C LEU A 113 9.83 -2.80 7.72
N PRO A 114 9.72 -3.84 8.56
CA PRO A 114 8.50 -4.10 9.31
C PRO A 114 8.38 -3.17 10.53
N TYR A 115 7.19 -2.57 10.68
CA TYR A 115 6.81 -1.74 11.81
C TYR A 115 5.54 -2.29 12.47
N SER A 116 5.52 -2.26 13.80
CA SER A 116 4.35 -2.69 14.58
C SER A 116 3.10 -1.86 14.30
N ALA A 117 1.98 -2.56 14.11
CA ALA A 117 0.66 -1.99 13.98
C ALA A 117 -0.40 -2.88 14.65
N GLU A 118 -1.62 -2.39 14.77
CA GLU A 118 -2.77 -3.13 15.27
C GLU A 118 -3.96 -3.02 14.31
N ILE A 119 -4.64 -4.14 14.08
CA ILE A 119 -5.95 -4.20 13.43
C ILE A 119 -7.00 -3.90 14.49
N MET A 120 -7.60 -2.72 14.38
CA MET A 120 -8.59 -2.19 15.33
C MET A 120 -10.01 -2.64 14.98
N HIS A 121 -10.27 -2.85 13.69
CA HIS A 121 -11.57 -3.26 13.18
C HIS A 121 -11.44 -3.97 11.84
N VAL A 122 -12.31 -4.95 11.58
CA VAL A 122 -12.43 -5.65 10.30
C VAL A 122 -13.88 -5.57 9.85
N SER A 123 -14.10 -5.06 8.65
CA SER A 123 -15.41 -4.96 8.01
C SER A 123 -15.44 -5.77 6.72
N HIS A 124 -16.04 -6.96 6.79
CA HIS A 124 -16.15 -7.86 5.62
C HIS A 124 -17.14 -7.37 4.56
N ASN A 125 -18.03 -6.44 4.92
CA ASN A 125 -19.06 -5.88 4.05
C ASN A 125 -18.68 -4.51 3.48
N ALA A 126 -17.46 -4.02 3.75
CA ALA A 126 -17.00 -2.75 3.21
C ALA A 126 -16.79 -2.88 1.69
N ASP A 127 -17.55 -2.10 0.93
CA ASP A 127 -17.57 -2.17 -0.55
C ASP A 127 -16.38 -1.44 -1.22
N SER A 128 -15.23 -1.42 -0.55
CA SER A 128 -14.15 -0.49 -0.87
C SER A 128 -12.79 -0.87 -0.25
N ASN A 129 -11.86 0.06 -0.37
CA ASN A 129 -10.51 0.10 0.19
C ASN A 129 -10.44 0.35 1.73
N LYS A 130 -11.56 0.12 2.45
CA LYS A 130 -11.72 0.36 3.89
C LYS A 130 -12.13 -0.89 4.68
N GLY A 131 -11.66 -2.06 4.24
CA GLY A 131 -11.96 -3.35 4.88
C GLY A 131 -11.40 -3.49 6.29
N MET A 132 -10.36 -2.72 6.63
CA MET A 132 -9.73 -2.73 7.95
C MET A 132 -9.57 -1.30 8.47
N VAL A 133 -9.64 -1.15 9.79
CA VAL A 133 -9.08 0.02 10.50
C VAL A 133 -7.79 -0.42 11.16
N ILE A 134 -6.72 0.31 10.89
CA ILE A 134 -5.39 0.02 11.44
C ILE A 134 -4.90 1.17 12.32
N LYS A 135 -4.02 0.86 13.26
CA LYS A 135 -3.30 1.83 14.08
C LYS A 135 -1.80 1.50 14.08
N ILE A 136 -0.95 2.46 13.77
CA ILE A 136 0.49 2.34 13.93
C ILE A 136 0.84 2.40 15.41
N THR A 137 1.64 1.45 15.88
CA THR A 137 2.10 1.36 17.27
C THR A 137 3.62 1.36 17.40
N ASP A 138 4.35 1.34 16.28
CA ASP A 138 5.81 1.40 16.28
C ASP A 138 6.33 2.81 16.53
N GLU A 139 7.00 3.00 17.67
CA GLU A 139 7.57 4.29 18.08
C GLU A 139 8.60 4.83 17.08
N ARG A 140 9.32 3.97 16.36
CA ARG A 140 10.31 4.41 15.36
C ARG A 140 9.61 5.07 14.18
N LEU A 141 8.56 4.42 13.67
CA LEU A 141 7.76 4.96 12.57
C LEU A 141 7.05 6.24 13.00
N LEU A 142 6.39 6.23 14.16
CA LEU A 142 5.71 7.41 14.73
C LEU A 142 6.69 8.58 14.95
N GLY A 143 7.92 8.29 15.37
CA GLY A 143 8.97 9.29 15.53
C GLY A 143 9.28 10.02 14.23
N ILE A 144 9.46 9.27 13.13
CA ILE A 144 9.83 9.78 11.80
C ILE A 144 8.65 10.45 11.11
N THR A 145 7.51 9.76 11.02
CA THR A 145 6.40 10.16 10.14
C THR A 145 5.22 10.76 10.87
N GLY A 146 5.11 10.59 12.20
CA GLY A 146 3.92 10.97 12.97
C GLY A 146 2.73 10.02 12.78
N GLY A 147 2.89 8.94 12.01
CA GLY A 147 1.83 7.99 11.69
C GLY A 147 1.84 7.57 10.22
N ILE A 148 0.64 7.39 9.66
CA ILE A 148 0.45 7.12 8.25
C ILE A 148 0.52 8.44 7.50
N VAL A 149 1.37 8.51 6.48
CA VAL A 149 1.56 9.70 5.65
C VAL A 149 1.28 9.38 4.18
N GLN A 150 1.11 10.43 3.37
CA GLN A 150 1.02 10.26 1.93
C GLN A 150 2.28 9.57 1.40
N GLY A 151 2.10 8.70 0.39
CA GLY A 151 3.16 7.80 -0.07
C GLY A 151 3.18 6.44 0.64
N MET A 152 2.59 6.29 1.83
CA MET A 152 2.48 4.97 2.46
C MET A 152 1.35 4.12 1.87
N SER A 153 0.40 4.71 1.14
CA SER A 153 -0.70 3.96 0.50
C SER A 153 -0.13 2.89 -0.44
N GLY A 154 -0.49 1.63 -0.17
CA GLY A 154 0.06 0.45 -0.80
C GLY A 154 1.04 -0.33 0.08
N SER A 155 1.46 0.21 1.24
CA SER A 155 2.37 -0.49 2.16
C SER A 155 1.76 -1.82 2.61
N PRO A 156 2.47 -2.95 2.46
CA PRO A 156 1.95 -4.27 2.84
C PRO A 156 1.55 -4.36 4.31
N LEU A 157 0.39 -4.97 4.57
CA LEU A 157 -0.05 -5.36 5.90
C LEU A 157 0.17 -6.87 6.08
N VAL A 158 0.88 -7.25 7.13
CA VAL A 158 1.23 -8.64 7.44
C VAL A 158 0.72 -9.02 8.82
N GLN A 159 0.06 -10.17 8.95
CA GLN A 159 -0.36 -10.75 10.23
C GLN A 159 -0.07 -12.25 10.22
N ASN A 160 0.48 -12.77 11.31
CA ASN A 160 0.87 -14.18 11.44
C ASN A 160 1.77 -14.68 10.30
N GLY A 161 2.68 -13.83 9.84
CA GLY A 161 3.60 -14.15 8.74
C GLY A 161 2.93 -14.24 7.36
N LYS A 162 1.68 -13.77 7.21
CA LYS A 162 0.95 -13.77 5.95
C LYS A 162 0.58 -12.36 5.50
N LEU A 163 0.63 -12.10 4.21
CA LEU A 163 0.11 -10.87 3.62
C LEU A 163 -1.42 -10.86 3.74
N ILE A 164 -1.97 -9.85 4.41
CA ILE A 164 -3.41 -9.69 4.63
C ILE A 164 -4.01 -8.54 3.81
N GLY A 165 -3.18 -7.62 3.33
CA GLY A 165 -3.67 -6.43 2.64
C GLY A 165 -2.65 -5.32 2.46
N ALA A 166 -3.16 -4.11 2.27
CA ALA A 166 -2.37 -2.89 2.14
C ALA A 166 -2.98 -1.73 2.89
N VAL A 167 -2.15 -0.79 3.36
CA VAL A 167 -2.57 0.53 3.85
C VAL A 167 -3.17 1.34 2.69
N THR A 168 -4.25 2.09 2.91
CA THR A 168 -4.89 2.88 1.84
C THR A 168 -5.01 4.37 2.15
N HIS A 169 -5.63 4.74 3.27
CA HIS A 169 -5.87 6.14 3.63
C HIS A 169 -5.56 6.38 5.11
N VAL A 170 -5.09 7.58 5.42
CA VAL A 170 -4.90 8.06 6.79
C VAL A 170 -6.18 8.74 7.32
N PHE A 171 -6.40 8.69 8.63
CA PHE A 171 -7.40 9.53 9.28
C PHE A 171 -6.81 10.91 9.54
N VAL A 172 -7.35 11.95 8.90
CA VAL A 172 -6.81 13.33 8.98
C VAL A 172 -6.71 13.83 10.44
N ASN A 173 -7.65 13.44 11.30
CA ASN A 173 -7.68 13.86 12.71
C ASN A 173 -6.88 12.96 13.66
N ASP A 174 -6.35 11.83 13.18
CA ASP A 174 -5.51 10.91 13.95
C ASP A 174 -4.54 10.22 12.96
N PRO A 175 -3.37 10.82 12.68
CA PRO A 175 -2.44 10.28 11.70
C PRO A 175 -1.92 8.89 12.08
N THR A 176 -2.03 8.49 13.35
CA THR A 176 -1.64 7.13 13.77
C THR A 176 -2.60 6.06 13.25
N ARG A 177 -3.78 6.44 12.75
CA ARG A 177 -4.80 5.51 12.26
C ARG A 177 -5.10 5.70 10.79
N GLY A 178 -5.59 4.63 10.20
CA GLY A 178 -5.96 4.62 8.80
C GLY A 178 -6.82 3.43 8.42
N TYR A 179 -7.05 3.32 7.12
CA TYR A 179 -7.76 2.22 6.50
C TYR A 179 -6.79 1.25 5.81
N GLY A 180 -7.22 0.01 5.70
CA GLY A 180 -6.59 -1.01 4.87
C GLY A 180 -7.57 -1.75 3.98
N ILE A 181 -7.08 -2.21 2.83
CA ILE A 181 -7.79 -3.09 1.89
C ILE A 181 -7.34 -4.53 2.07
N PHE A 182 -8.22 -5.51 1.86
CA PHE A 182 -7.86 -6.93 1.85
C PHE A 182 -7.05 -7.31 0.61
N ILE A 183 -6.05 -8.18 0.79
CA ILE A 183 -5.26 -8.71 -0.32
C ILE A 183 -6.14 -9.47 -1.32
N GLU A 184 -7.16 -10.19 -0.85
CA GLU A 184 -8.13 -10.90 -1.68
C GLU A 184 -8.82 -9.98 -2.70
N ASN A 185 -9.19 -8.76 -2.29
CA ASN A 185 -9.84 -7.79 -3.18
C ASN A 185 -8.87 -7.33 -4.28
N MET A 186 -7.62 -7.06 -3.91
CA MET A 186 -6.58 -6.65 -4.87
C MET A 186 -6.27 -7.78 -5.86
N LEU A 187 -6.18 -9.02 -5.39
CA LEU A 187 -5.91 -10.18 -6.25
C LEU A 187 -7.08 -10.53 -7.17
N ALA A 188 -8.32 -10.36 -6.69
CA ALA A 188 -9.51 -10.54 -7.53
C ALA A 188 -9.51 -9.56 -8.70
N GLU A 189 -9.13 -8.31 -8.45
CA GLU A 189 -9.00 -7.30 -9.49
C GLU A 189 -7.86 -7.59 -10.47
N ALA A 190 -6.69 -7.99 -9.97
CA ALA A 190 -5.54 -8.32 -10.80
C ALA A 190 -5.81 -9.46 -11.80
N LYS A 191 -6.76 -10.36 -11.53
CA LYS A 191 -7.15 -11.41 -12.49
C LYS A 191 -7.82 -10.87 -13.76
N ASN A 192 -8.32 -9.63 -13.72
CA ASN A 192 -9.04 -9.01 -14.83
C ASN A 192 -8.12 -8.24 -15.79
N ILE A 193 -6.81 -8.15 -15.54
CA ILE A 193 -5.88 -7.29 -16.30
C ILE A 193 -5.25 -7.96 -17.54
N ARG A 194 -5.88 -9.03 -18.05
CA ARG A 194 -5.37 -9.81 -19.19
C ARG A 194 -5.25 -8.99 -20.47
#